data_AF-A0A7W0K009-F1
#
_entry.id   AF-A0A7W0K009-F1
#
_cell.length_a   1.000
_cell.length_b   1.000
_cell.length_c   1.000
_cell.angle_alpha   90.00
_cell.angle_beta   90.00
_cell.angle_gamma   90.00
#
_symmetry.space_group_name_H-M   'P 1'
#
loop_
_entity.id
_entity.type
_entity.pdbx_description
1 polymer ?
#
loop_
_entity_poly.entity_id
_entity_poly.type
_entity_poly.pdbx_seq_one_letter_code
_entity_poly.pdbx_strand_id
1 'polypeptide(L)' 'MTAVFGAFVLSGEVNLKLIGVGLAASVLIDATVVRMVLVPALMQLLRERNWWPPRWLDRAMPQLELEPQAARG' A
#
# COMPACT_ATOMS: atom_id res chain seq x y z
N MET A 1 -8.80 8.85 7.14
CA MET A 1 -7.93 8.37 8.25
C MET A 1 -7.12 9.49 8.87
N THR A 2 -6.34 10.27 8.11
CA THR A 2 -5.54 11.39 8.66
C THR A 2 -6.33 12.39 9.49
N ALA A 3 -7.53 12.80 9.06
CA ALA A 3 -8.39 13.71 9.83
C ALA A 3 -8.86 13.12 11.18
N VAL A 4 -9.08 11.80 11.24
CA VAL A 4 -9.51 11.11 12.47
C VAL A 4 -8.38 11.11 13.50
N PHE A 5 -7.16 10.78 13.08
CA PHE A 5 -5.99 10.82 13.97
C PHE A 5 -5.56 12.26 14.31
N GLY A 6 -5.74 13.20 13.38
CA GLY A 6 -5.50 14.63 13.63
C GLY A 6 -6.40 15.20 14.71
N ALA A 7 -7.64 14.71 14.84
CA ALA A 7 -8.55 15.14 15.90
C ALA A 7 -8.03 14.83 17.32
N PHE A 8 -7.14 13.85 17.49
CA PHE A 8 -6.57 13.49 18.79
C PHE A 8 -5.64 14.58 19.36
N VAL A 9 -5.19 15.51 18.53
CA VAL A 9 -4.43 16.70 18.97
C VAL A 9 -5.25 17.59 19.89
N LEU A 10 -6.59 17.57 19.75
CA LEU A 10 -7.52 18.33 20.58
C LEU A 10 -7.73 17.72 21.98
N SER A 11 -7.18 16.54 22.25
CA SER A 11 -7.32 15.89 23.56
C SER A 11 -6.55 16.63 24.67
N GLY A 12 -6.93 16.42 25.94
CA GLY A 12 -6.18 16.95 27.08
C GLY A 12 -4.93 16.13 27.43
N GLU A 13 -4.86 14.88 26.98
CA GLU A 13 -3.79 13.95 27.33
C GLU A 13 -2.60 14.03 26.37
N VAL A 14 -1.40 14.24 26.93
CA VAL A 14 -0.16 14.35 26.16
C VAL A 14 0.14 13.10 25.34
N ASN A 15 -0.10 11.91 25.91
CA ASN A 15 0.11 10.63 25.23
C ASN A 15 -0.75 10.51 23.96
N LEU A 16 -2.02 10.93 24.04
CA LEU A 16 -2.96 10.83 22.94
C LEU A 16 -2.60 11.82 21.81
N LYS A 17 -2.10 13.02 22.15
CA LYS A 17 -1.56 13.95 21.16
C LYS A 17 -0.36 13.39 20.41
N LEU A 18 0.61 12.84 21.13
CA LEU A 18 1.83 12.25 20.56
C LEU A 18 1.50 11.15 19.55
N ILE A 19 0.65 10.20 19.95
CA ILE A 19 0.22 9.10 19.08
C ILE A 19 -0.60 9.62 17.90
N GLY A 20 -1.53 10.56 18.14
CA GLY A 20 -2.37 11.15 17.10
C GLY A 20 -1.58 11.86 16.01
N VAL A 21 -0.61 12.70 16.37
CA VAL A 21 0.27 13.39 15.41
C VAL A 21 1.10 12.38 14.62
N GLY A 22 1.70 11.40 15.31
CA GLY A 22 2.51 10.36 14.66
C GLY A 22 1.72 9.56 13.63
N LEU A 23 0.51 9.11 14.00
CA LEU A 23 -0.36 8.36 13.10
C LEU A 23 -0.86 9.20 11.93
N ALA A 24 -1.27 10.45 12.17
CA ALA A 24 -1.72 11.35 11.11
C ALA A 24 -0.60 11.61 10.08
N ALA A 25 0.61 11.92 10.57
CA ALA A 25 1.78 12.14 9.71
C ALA A 25 2.16 10.87 8.94
N SER A 26 2.22 9.71 9.60
CA SER A 26 2.57 8.44 8.96
C SER A 26 1.61 8.07 7.84
N VAL A 27 0.30 8.22 8.06
CA VAL A 27 -0.72 7.92 7.03
C VAL A 27 -0.64 8.90 5.87
N LEU A 28 -0.41 10.19 6.15
CA LEU A 28 -0.25 11.20 5.09
C LEU A 28 0.97 10.92 4.22
N ILE A 29 2.10 10.56 4.83
CA ILE A 29 3.34 10.21 4.13
C ILE A 29 3.15 8.92 3.33
N ASP A 30 2.51 7.87 3.88
CA ASP A 30 2.25 6.63 3.14
C ASP A 30 1.38 6.90 1.91
N ALA A 31 0.29 7.65 2.09
CA ALA A 31 -0.65 7.94 1.01
C ALA A 31 -0.03 8.79 -0.12
N THR A 32 0.96 9.63 0.18
CA THR A 32 1.56 10.56 -0.78
C THR A 32 2.94 10.08 -1.22
N VAL A 33 3.96 10.24 -0.38
CA VAL A 33 5.35 9.92 -0.69
C VAL A 33 5.52 8.44 -1.03
N VAL A 34 4.98 7.54 -0.20
CA VAL A 34 5.20 6.11 -0.41
C VAL A 34 4.41 5.63 -1.63
N ARG A 35 3.09 5.85 -1.66
CA ARG A 35 2.23 5.29 -2.71
C ARG A 35 2.33 6.00 -4.06
N MET A 36 2.45 7.33 -4.08
CA MET A 36 2.48 8.07 -5.35
C MET A 36 3.89 8.15 -5.96
N VAL A 37 4.95 8.00 -5.17
CA VAL A 37 6.33 8.16 -5.65
C VAL A 37 7.16 6.90 -5.43
N LEU A 38 7.34 6.49 -4.18
CA LEU A 38 8.31 5.44 -3.85
C LEU A 38 7.94 4.09 -4.45
N VAL A 39 6.69 3.65 -4.26
CA VAL A 39 6.17 2.39 -4.81
C VAL A 39 6.30 2.34 -6.33
N PRO A 40 5.77 3.30 -7.12
CA PRO A 40 5.90 3.24 -8.58
C PRO A 40 7.35 3.35 -9.06
N ALA A 41 8.20 4.14 -8.39
CA ALA A 41 9.62 4.22 -8.72
C ALA A 41 10.33 2.86 -8.50
N LEU A 42 10.07 2.21 -7.37
CA LEU A 42 10.62 0.89 -7.07
C LEU A 42 10.10 -0.19 -8.04
N MET A 43 8.82 -0.15 -8.38
CA MET A 43 8.22 -1.07 -9.37
C MET A 43 8.90 -0.93 -10.74
N GLN A 44 9.18 0.30 -11.16
CA GLN A 44 9.90 0.57 -12.42
C GLN A 44 11.37 0.17 -12.36
N LEU A 45 12.04 0.35 -11.22
CA LEU A 45 13.45 0.00 -11.04
C LEU A 45 13.67 -1.52 -10.96
N LEU A 46 12.83 -2.23 -10.20
CA LEU A 46 12.98 -3.65 -9.91
C LEU A 46 12.40 -4.56 -11.00
N ARG A 47 11.46 -4.06 -11.82
CA ARG A 47 10.81 -4.80 -12.93
C ARG A 47 10.43 -6.23 -12.56
N GLU A 48 10.99 -7.23 -13.25
CA GLU A 48 10.68 -8.65 -13.09
C GLU A 48 11.03 -9.18 -11.69
N ARG A 49 12.02 -8.58 -11.00
CA ARG A 49 12.36 -8.98 -9.63
C ARG A 49 11.31 -8.57 -8.62
N ASN A 50 10.50 -7.55 -8.92
CA ASN A 50 9.47 -7.09 -8.00
C ASN A 50 8.36 -8.15 -7.79
N TRP A 51 8.16 -9.01 -8.79
CA TRP A 51 7.07 -9.99 -8.82
C TRP A 51 7.57 -11.42 -8.97
N TRP A 52 8.82 -11.74 -8.61
CA TRP A 52 9.33 -13.10 -8.73
C TRP A 52 8.75 -13.98 -7.61
N PRO A 53 7.85 -14.95 -7.91
CA PRO A 53 7.41 -15.92 -6.92
C PRO A 53 8.51 -16.97 -6.65
N PRO A 54 8.71 -17.39 -5.40
CA PRO A 54 9.59 -18.54 -5.16
C PRO A 54 9.00 -19.79 -5.85
N ARG A 55 9.87 -20.64 -6.42
CA ARG A 55 9.48 -21.77 -7.32
C ARG A 55 8.42 -22.72 -6.75
N TRP A 56 8.33 -22.84 -5.42
CA TRP A 56 7.32 -23.66 -4.76
C TRP A 56 5.92 -23.02 -4.80
N LEU A 57 5.84 -21.69 -4.72
CA LEU A 57 4.59 -20.95 -4.78
C LEU A 57 4.05 -20.91 -6.22
N ASP A 58 4.96 -20.78 -7.18
CA ASP A 58 4.65 -20.85 -8.62
C ASP A 58 4.02 -22.20 -9.01
N ARG A 59 4.49 -23.30 -8.41
CA ARG A 59 3.92 -24.65 -8.64
C ARG A 59 2.59 -24.89 -7.93
N ALA A 60 2.32 -24.17 -6.84
CA ALA A 60 1.10 -24.30 -6.06
C ALA A 60 -0.02 -23.35 -6.52
N MET A 61 0.31 -22.34 -7.33
CA MET A 61 -0.66 -21.36 -7.79
C MET A 61 -1.62 -21.99 -8.82
N PRO A 62 -2.95 -21.94 -8.59
CA PRO A 62 -3.91 -22.34 -9.60
C PRO A 62 -3.84 -21.38 -10.80
N GLN A 63 -3.84 -21.94 -12.01
CA GLN A 63 -3.90 -21.13 -13.24
C GLN A 63 -5.29 -20.49 -13.32
N LEU A 64 -5.38 -19.20 -12.96
CA LEU A 64 -6.56 -18.40 -13.23
C LEU A 64 -6.62 -18.16 -14.74
N GLU A 65 -7.54 -18.83 -15.44
CA GLU A 65 -8.00 -18.34 -16.74
C GLU A 65 -8.70 -17.00 -16.51
N LEU A 66 -8.00 -15.91 -16.78
CA LEU A 66 -8.58 -14.57 -16.82
C LEU A 66 -9.50 -14.52 -18.04
N GLU A 67 -10.79 -14.76 -17.84
CA GLU A 67 -11.93 -14.66 -18.78
C GLU A 67 -11.59 -14.97 -20.27
N PRO A 68 -12.09 -16.06 -20.87
CA PRO A 68 -11.90 -16.30 -22.30
C PRO A 68 -12.42 -15.08 -23.06
N GLN A 69 -11.54 -14.44 -23.86
CA GLN A 69 -11.82 -13.24 -24.66
C GLN A 69 -13.29 -13.21 -25.07
N ALA A 70 -14.07 -12.36 -24.39
CA ALA A 70 -15.46 -12.13 -24.69
C ALA A 70 -15.59 -12.03 -26.21
N ALA A 71 -16.36 -12.96 -26.76
CA ALA A 71 -16.55 -13.20 -28.17
C ALA A 71 -16.46 -11.90 -28.97
N ARG A 72 -15.34 -11.72 -29.68
CA ARG A 72 -15.27 -10.84 -30.86
C ARG A 72 -16.24 -11.45 -31.87
N GLY A 73 -17.47 -10.94 -31.87
CA GLY A 73 -18.47 -11.07 -32.93
C GLY A 73 -18.93 -9.67 -33.31
#